data_AF-A0A163JAG4-F1
#
_entry.id   AF-A0A163JAG4-F1
#
_cell.length_a   1.000
_cell.length_b   1.000
_cell.length_c   1.000
_cell.angle_alpha   90.00
_cell.angle_beta   90.00
_cell.angle_gamma   90.00
#
_symmetry.space_group_name_H-M   'P 1'
#
loop_
_entity.id
_entity.type
_entity.pdbx_description
1 polymer ?
#
loop_
_entity_poly.entity_id
_entity_poly.type
_entity_poly.pdbx_seq_one_letter_code
_entity_poly.pdbx_strand_id
1 'polypeptide(L)'
;MNAISYRKSVAWGKSLGSLLFVLACLFLLYAAFFMDTSFIRKFFCITSAIIGIPFFGGYLVASLPKALKSDTQLLTYDQHSISDGTRTVAWAEITSISYSGPSIRKWLLPKFPVLIFHLKNRETWTVNTYYLLTDTEIQSAMKRLRGLISRNGKESK
;
A
#
# COMPACT_ATOMS: atom_id res chain seq x y z
N MET A 1 16.83 8.35 -16.39
CA MET A 1 15.54 7.85 -15.83
C MET A 1 15.55 8.06 -14.33
N ASN A 2 14.45 8.57 -13.78
CA ASN A 2 14.28 8.74 -12.33
C ASN A 2 13.26 7.72 -11.81
N ALA A 3 13.38 7.31 -10.55
CA ALA A 3 12.45 6.37 -9.94
C ALA A 3 12.04 6.82 -8.54
N ILE A 4 10.77 6.63 -8.21
CA ILE A 4 10.25 6.68 -6.85
C ILE A 4 10.31 5.25 -6.32
N SER A 5 11.19 5.03 -5.35
CA SER A 5 11.42 3.70 -4.76
C SER A 5 11.05 3.71 -3.28
N TYR A 6 10.55 2.58 -2.79
CA TYR A 6 10.34 2.39 -1.35
C TYR A 6 11.56 1.76 -0.68
N ARG A 7 11.68 1.93 0.64
CA ARG A 7 12.73 1.29 1.43
C ARG A 7 12.34 -0.16 1.75
N LYS A 8 13.20 -1.12 1.40
CA LYS A 8 12.98 -2.54 1.76
C LYS A 8 12.86 -2.75 3.26
N SER A 9 13.59 -1.98 4.08
CA SER A 9 13.51 -2.06 5.53
C SER A 9 12.10 -1.76 6.07
N VAL A 10 11.37 -0.84 5.45
CA VAL A 10 9.99 -0.51 5.83
C VAL A 10 9.04 -1.65 5.43
N ALA A 11 9.24 -2.24 4.25
CA ALA A 11 8.48 -3.39 3.79
C ALA A 11 8.68 -4.61 4.72
N TRP A 12 9.95 -4.90 5.07
CA TRP A 12 10.32 -5.97 5.98
C TRP A 12 9.79 -5.73 7.39
N GLY A 13 9.92 -4.51 7.94
CA GLY A 13 9.41 -4.20 9.27
C GLY A 13 7.89 -4.39 9.37
N LYS A 14 7.14 -3.97 8.35
CA LYS A 14 5.68 -4.19 8.28
C LYS A 14 5.32 -5.66 8.11
N SER A 15 6.08 -6.40 7.30
CA SER A 15 5.86 -7.83 7.09
C SER A 15 6.16 -8.63 8.36
N LEU A 16 7.29 -8.38 9.03
CA LEU A 16 7.65 -9.00 10.32
C LEU A 16 6.63 -8.67 11.41
N GLY A 17 6.23 -7.40 11.53
CA GLY A 17 5.21 -6.99 12.49
C GLY A 17 3.88 -7.69 12.26
N SER A 18 3.38 -7.68 11.02
CA SER A 18 2.13 -8.37 10.68
C SER A 18 2.21 -9.88 10.87
N LEU A 19 3.35 -10.50 10.57
CA LEU A 19 3.59 -11.93 10.81
C LEU A 19 3.50 -12.27 12.30
N LEU A 20 4.17 -11.50 13.17
CA LEU A 20 4.12 -11.72 14.62
C LEU A 20 2.69 -11.62 15.16
N PHE A 21 1.91 -10.65 14.69
CA PHE A 21 0.50 -10.52 15.09
C PHE A 21 -0.37 -11.67 14.58
N VAL A 22 -0.15 -12.17 13.36
CA VAL A 22 -0.85 -13.35 12.85
C VAL A 22 -0.51 -14.58 13.70
N LEU A 23 0.77 -14.79 14.02
CA LEU A 23 1.21 -15.88 14.89
C LEU A 23 0.59 -15.77 16.29
N ALA A 24 0.50 -14.57 16.86
CA ALA A 24 -0.18 -14.33 18.13
C ALA A 24 -1.68 -14.68 18.04
N CYS A 25 -2.36 -14.34 16.93
CA CYS A 25 -3.76 -14.72 16.72
C CYS A 25 -3.95 -16.24 16.60
N LEU A 26 -3.04 -16.92 15.91
CA LEU A 26 -3.05 -18.39 15.83
C LEU A 26 -2.78 -19.03 17.20
N PHE A 27 -1.87 -18.45 17.98
CA PHE A 27 -1.63 -18.90 19.35
C PHE A 27 -2.84 -18.70 20.26
N LEU A 28 -3.57 -17.59 20.11
CA LEU A 28 -4.83 -17.36 20.84
C LEU A 28 -5.90 -18.40 20.47
N LEU A 29 -6.02 -18.78 19.19
CA LEU A 29 -6.90 -19.87 18.77
C LEU A 29 -6.45 -21.20 19.38
N TYR A 30 -5.16 -21.50 19.31
CA TYR A 30 -4.61 -22.71 19.93
C TYR A 30 -4.94 -22.77 21.43
N ALA A 31 -4.71 -21.69 22.17
CA ALA A 31 -5.04 -21.61 23.59
C ALA A 31 -6.54 -21.77 23.86
N ALA A 32 -7.40 -21.27 22.97
CA ALA A 32 -8.85 -21.40 23.12
C ALA A 32 -9.34 -22.85 22.96
N PHE A 33 -8.71 -23.63 22.07
CA PHE A 33 -9.13 -25.01 21.78
C PHE A 33 -8.42 -26.06 22.65
N PHE A 34 -7.13 -25.88 22.93
CA PHE A 34 -6.29 -26.92 23.54
C PHE A 34 -5.92 -26.67 25.00
N MET A 35 -6.17 -25.47 25.55
CA MET A 35 -5.97 -25.22 26.98
C MET A 35 -7.32 -25.21 27.70
N ASP A 36 -7.36 -25.87 28.86
CA ASP A 36 -8.48 -25.80 29.78
C ASP A 36 -8.60 -24.37 30.33
N THR A 37 -9.46 -23.62 29.66
CA THR A 37 -9.70 -22.21 29.91
C THR A 37 -11.20 -21.97 30.03
N SER A 38 -11.58 -21.01 30.86
CA SER A 38 -12.98 -20.61 31.03
C SER A 38 -13.63 -20.25 29.69
N PHE A 39 -14.92 -20.54 29.56
CA PHE A 39 -15.73 -20.22 28.38
C PHE A 39 -15.61 -18.75 27.97
N ILE A 40 -15.55 -17.84 28.96
CA ILE A 40 -15.36 -16.40 28.75
C ILE A 40 -14.02 -16.13 28.05
N ARG A 41 -12.94 -16.78 28.49
CA ARG A 41 -11.61 -16.62 27.91
C ARG A 41 -11.56 -17.15 26.47
N LYS A 42 -12.20 -18.30 26.21
CA LYS A 42 -12.32 -18.86 24.85
C LYS A 42 -13.04 -17.88 23.91
N PHE A 43 -14.13 -17.28 24.36
CA PHE A 43 -14.88 -16.28 23.58
C PHE A 43 -14.01 -15.07 23.19
N PHE A 44 -13.26 -14.50 24.14
CA PHE A 44 -12.35 -13.38 23.86
C PHE A 44 -11.20 -13.78 22.92
N CYS A 45 -10.62 -14.96 23.09
CA CYS A 45 -9.56 -15.46 22.21
C CYS A 45 -10.05 -15.64 20.76
N ILE A 46 -11.21 -16.27 20.58
CA ILE A 46 -11.80 -16.54 19.26
C ILE A 46 -12.20 -15.23 18.56
N THR A 47 -12.91 -14.33 19.24
CA THR A 47 -13.34 -13.05 18.66
C THR A 47 -12.16 -12.18 18.28
N SER A 48 -11.12 -12.12 19.12
CA SER A 48 -9.88 -11.40 18.82
C SER A 48 -9.17 -11.97 17.59
N ALA A 49 -9.12 -13.30 17.44
CA ALA A 49 -8.50 -13.94 16.29
C ALA A 49 -9.31 -13.73 15.00
N ILE A 50 -10.65 -13.80 15.06
CA ILE A 50 -11.53 -13.55 13.91
C ILE A 50 -11.36 -12.12 13.39
N ILE A 51 -11.11 -11.14 14.27
CA ILE A 51 -10.86 -9.75 13.88
C ILE A 51 -9.40 -9.55 13.44
N GLY A 52 -8.45 -10.13 14.18
CA GLY A 52 -7.02 -9.94 13.98
C GLY A 52 -6.49 -10.59 12.70
N ILE A 53 -6.92 -11.82 12.38
CA ILE A 53 -6.40 -12.55 11.22
C ILE A 53 -6.71 -11.83 9.90
N PRO A 54 -7.94 -11.38 9.60
CA PRO A 54 -8.21 -10.64 8.36
C PRO A 54 -7.45 -9.32 8.28
N PHE A 55 -7.31 -8.62 9.41
CA PHE A 55 -6.62 -7.34 9.46
C PHE A 55 -5.11 -7.51 9.27
N PHE A 56 -4.43 -8.22 10.17
CA PHE A 56 -2.99 -8.42 10.13
C PHE A 56 -2.56 -9.35 8.98
N GLY A 57 -3.35 -10.38 8.67
CA GLY A 57 -3.12 -11.24 7.52
C GLY A 57 -3.24 -10.49 6.19
N GLY A 58 -4.21 -9.57 6.07
CA GLY A 58 -4.30 -8.68 4.90
C GLY A 58 -3.07 -7.80 4.72
N TYR A 59 -2.52 -7.25 5.81
CA TYR A 59 -1.25 -6.52 5.78
C TYR A 59 -0.07 -7.42 5.39
N LEU A 60 -0.03 -8.65 5.90
CA LEU A 60 1.03 -9.60 5.59
C LEU A 60 1.03 -9.95 4.10
N VAL A 61 -0.13 -10.32 3.54
CA VAL A 61 -0.27 -10.68 2.11
C VAL A 61 0.08 -9.51 1.19
N ALA A 62 -0.20 -8.27 1.59
CA ALA A 62 0.16 -7.10 0.78
C ALA A 62 1.64 -6.70 0.91
N SER A 63 2.24 -6.87 2.09
CA SER A 63 3.62 -6.43 2.36
C SER A 63 4.68 -7.48 2.04
N LEU A 64 4.38 -8.78 2.22
CA LEU A 64 5.33 -9.87 2.05
C LEU A 64 5.85 -10.02 0.60
N PRO A 65 5.01 -10.02 -0.46
CA PRO A 65 5.49 -10.06 -1.84
C PRO A 65 6.37 -8.85 -2.19
N LYS A 66 6.12 -7.70 -1.55
CA LYS A 66 6.89 -6.47 -1.75
C LYS A 66 8.21 -6.50 -0.99
N ALA A 67 8.26 -7.09 0.20
CA ALA A 67 9.50 -7.33 0.93
C ALA A 67 10.43 -8.31 0.17
N LEU A 68 9.84 -9.30 -0.52
CA LEU A 68 10.56 -10.31 -1.31
C LEU A 68 10.94 -9.84 -2.71
N LYS A 69 10.31 -8.78 -3.26
CA LYS A 69 10.64 -8.28 -4.60
C LYS A 69 12.06 -7.72 -4.63
N SER A 70 12.85 -8.13 -5.62
CA SER A 70 14.20 -7.58 -5.84
C SER A 70 14.16 -6.10 -6.17
N ASP A 71 13.14 -5.68 -6.92
CA ASP A 71 12.91 -4.33 -7.39
C ASP A 71 12.01 -3.51 -6.45
N THR A 72 12.52 -2.35 -6.02
CA THR A 72 11.87 -1.42 -5.10
C THR A 72 11.20 -0.24 -5.80
N GLN A 73 11.26 -0.19 -7.12
CA GLN A 73 10.68 0.90 -7.90
C GLN A 73 9.15 0.78 -7.89
N LEU A 74 8.49 1.82 -7.37
CA LEU A 74 7.04 1.97 -7.39
C LEU A 74 6.59 2.67 -8.68
N LEU A 75 7.34 3.70 -9.07
CA LEU A 75 7.11 4.47 -10.27
C LEU A 75 8.45 4.81 -10.90
N THR A 76 8.57 4.61 -12.20
CA THR A 76 9.69 5.09 -13.01
C THR A 76 9.18 6.19 -13.90
N TYR A 77 10.00 7.21 -14.12
CA TYR A 77 9.63 8.30 -15.01
C TYR A 77 10.84 8.88 -15.72
N ASP A 78 10.59 9.39 -16.92
CA ASP A 78 11.52 10.14 -17.72
C ASP A 78 10.95 11.54 -17.99
N GLN A 79 11.52 12.24 -18.98
CA GLN A 79 11.09 13.58 -19.34
C GLN A 79 9.72 13.61 -20.05
N HIS A 80 9.25 12.49 -20.60
CA HIS A 80 8.09 12.41 -21.50
C HIS A 80 6.97 11.51 -20.95
N SER A 81 7.28 10.54 -20.11
CA SER A 81 6.37 9.52 -19.62
C SER A 81 6.64 9.10 -18.16
N ILE A 82 5.63 8.48 -17.56
CA ILE A 82 5.67 7.84 -16.26
C ILE A 82 5.10 6.42 -16.37
N SER A 83 5.71 5.47 -15.67
CA SER A 83 5.35 4.06 -15.68
C SER A 83 5.33 3.47 -14.28
N ASP A 84 4.36 2.61 -14.00
CA ASP A 84 4.32 1.76 -12.78
C ASP A 84 4.92 0.36 -13.02
N GLY A 85 5.51 0.14 -14.21
CA GLY A 85 6.01 -1.15 -14.66
C GLY A 85 4.97 -2.03 -15.37
N THR A 86 3.69 -1.68 -15.31
CA THR A 86 2.60 -2.37 -16.03
C THR A 86 1.93 -1.47 -17.07
N ARG A 87 1.72 -0.19 -16.75
CA ARG A 87 1.18 0.83 -17.63
C ARG A 87 2.15 2.00 -17.69
N THR A 88 2.39 2.49 -18.90
CA THR A 88 3.16 3.70 -19.16
C THR A 88 2.23 4.76 -19.76
N VAL A 89 2.32 5.98 -19.24
CA VAL A 89 1.46 7.10 -19.64
C VAL A 89 2.32 8.33 -19.91
N ALA A 90 2.06 9.03 -21.01
CA ALA A 90 2.75 10.28 -21.32
C ALA A 90 2.32 11.41 -20.37
N TRP A 91 3.27 12.25 -19.96
CA TRP A 91 2.97 13.39 -19.08
C TRP A 91 1.92 14.33 -19.66
N ALA A 92 1.90 14.48 -21.00
CA ALA A 92 0.94 15.30 -21.71
C ALA A 92 -0.52 14.81 -21.60
N GLU A 93 -0.74 13.53 -21.27
CA GLU A 93 -2.06 12.94 -21.11
C GLU A 93 -2.60 13.08 -19.68
N ILE A 94 -1.72 13.41 -18.72
CA ILE A 94 -2.07 13.53 -17.30
C ILE A 94 -2.54 14.95 -17.01
N THR A 95 -3.77 15.08 -16.50
CA THR A 95 -4.37 16.37 -16.14
C THR A 95 -4.07 16.74 -14.69
N SER A 96 -4.22 15.78 -13.77
CA SER A 96 -3.96 16.01 -12.36
C SER A 96 -3.64 14.72 -11.61
N ILE A 97 -3.14 14.88 -10.38
CA ILE A 97 -2.84 13.76 -9.48
C ILE A 97 -3.48 13.99 -8.12
N SER A 98 -4.13 12.94 -7.62
CA SER A 98 -4.77 12.88 -6.31
C SER A 98 -4.18 11.75 -5.48
N TYR A 99 -4.30 11.88 -4.15
CA TYR A 99 -3.87 10.85 -3.21
C TYR A 99 -5.08 10.37 -2.42
N SER A 100 -5.32 9.07 -2.40
CA SER A 100 -6.30 8.47 -1.48
C SER A 100 -5.53 7.77 -0.38
N GLY A 101 -5.68 8.31 0.83
CA GLY A 101 -4.98 7.84 2.00
C GLY A 101 -5.46 6.49 2.53
N PRO A 102 -4.81 6.01 3.59
CA PRO A 102 -5.23 4.81 4.29
C PRO A 102 -6.68 4.89 4.76
N SER A 103 -7.43 3.81 4.54
CA SER A 103 -8.83 3.73 5.00
C SER A 103 -9.19 2.28 5.33
N ILE A 104 -10.24 2.08 6.12
CA ILE A 104 -10.77 0.74 6.43
C ILE A 104 -12.04 0.55 5.61
N ARG A 105 -12.10 -0.50 4.78
CA ARG A 105 -13.32 -0.86 4.04
C ARG A 105 -14.32 -1.56 4.96
N LYS A 106 -15.57 -1.70 4.49
CA LYS A 106 -16.53 -2.67 5.06
C LYS A 106 -15.82 -4.02 5.23
N TRP A 107 -16.05 -4.69 6.36
CA TRP A 107 -15.39 -5.95 6.76
C TRP A 107 -13.93 -5.83 7.25
N LEU A 108 -13.52 -4.67 7.79
CA LEU A 108 -12.20 -4.47 8.43
C LEU A 108 -10.99 -4.74 7.52
N LEU A 109 -11.19 -4.82 6.20
CA LEU A 109 -10.10 -4.99 5.26
C LEU A 109 -9.33 -3.67 5.08
N PRO A 110 -7.99 -3.69 5.18
CA PRO A 110 -7.20 -2.49 4.99
C PRO A 110 -7.28 -2.03 3.53
N LYS A 111 -7.66 -0.77 3.31
CA LYS A 111 -7.48 -0.08 2.03
C LYS A 111 -6.09 0.55 2.04
N PHE A 112 -5.24 0.05 1.17
CA PHE A 112 -3.89 0.57 0.98
C PHE A 112 -3.94 1.97 0.37
N PRO A 113 -3.00 2.86 0.73
CA PRO A 113 -2.88 4.16 0.10
C PRO A 113 -2.57 4.01 -1.39
N VAL A 114 -3.15 4.91 -2.19
CA VAL A 114 -3.02 4.89 -3.66
C VAL A 114 -2.80 6.29 -4.22
N LEU A 115 -2.01 6.36 -5.27
CA LEU A 115 -1.88 7.53 -6.14
C LEU A 115 -2.87 7.38 -7.30
N ILE A 116 -3.64 8.42 -7.57
CA ILE A 116 -4.66 8.43 -8.62
C ILE A 116 -4.28 9.50 -9.63
N PHE A 117 -3.94 9.09 -10.84
CA PHE A 117 -3.67 9.96 -11.97
C PHE A 117 -4.96 10.13 -12.78
N HIS A 118 -5.37 11.38 -12.98
CA HIS A 118 -6.52 11.73 -13.80
C HIS A 118 -6.05 12.09 -15.20
N LEU A 119 -6.52 11.36 -16.20
CA LEU A 119 -6.13 11.51 -17.59
C LEU A 119 -7.09 12.43 -18.35
N LYS A 120 -6.62 13.04 -19.44
CA LYS A 120 -7.42 13.95 -20.28
C LYS A 120 -8.66 13.29 -20.87
N ASN A 121 -8.61 11.97 -21.12
CA ASN A 121 -9.72 11.16 -21.61
C ASN A 121 -10.77 10.82 -20.54
N ARG A 122 -10.72 11.45 -19.35
CA ARG A 122 -11.54 11.16 -18.15
C ARG A 122 -11.30 9.79 -17.53
N GLU A 123 -10.32 9.03 -17.99
CA GLU A 123 -9.90 7.80 -17.31
C GLU A 123 -9.08 8.13 -16.06
N THR A 124 -9.08 7.18 -15.13
CA THR A 124 -8.22 7.23 -13.95
C THR A 124 -7.26 6.06 -13.96
N TRP A 125 -5.99 6.34 -13.71
CA TRP A 125 -4.97 5.33 -13.50
C TRP A 125 -4.55 5.34 -12.04
N THR A 126 -4.77 4.22 -11.36
CA THR A 126 -4.52 4.08 -9.92
C THR A 126 -3.28 3.25 -9.69
N VAL A 127 -2.32 3.81 -8.96
CA VAL A 127 -1.07 3.16 -8.58
C VAL A 127 -1.05 2.94 -7.08
N ASN A 128 -1.08 1.68 -6.68
CA ASN A 128 -1.08 1.30 -5.27
C ASN A 128 0.30 1.54 -4.65
N THR A 129 0.35 2.31 -3.55
CA THR A 129 1.61 2.57 -2.81
C THR A 129 1.81 1.62 -1.63
N TYR A 130 0.82 0.75 -1.33
CA TYR A 130 0.90 -0.39 -0.41
C TYR A 130 1.43 -0.06 1.00
N TYR A 131 1.26 1.17 1.49
CA TYR A 131 1.86 1.68 2.75
C TYR A 131 3.39 1.59 2.79
N LEU A 132 4.06 1.49 1.65
CA LEU A 132 5.51 1.37 1.57
C LEU A 132 6.22 2.72 1.59
N LEU A 133 5.50 3.79 1.28
CA LEU A 133 5.95 5.16 1.40
C LEU A 133 5.41 5.74 2.70
N THR A 134 6.27 6.43 3.44
CA THR A 134 5.88 7.27 4.59
C THR A 134 5.08 8.48 4.12
N ASP A 135 4.29 9.11 5.01
CA ASP A 135 3.50 10.29 4.63
C ASP A 135 4.37 11.42 4.09
N THR A 136 5.58 11.62 4.63
CA THR A 136 6.53 12.63 4.15
C THR A 136 7.09 12.28 2.76
N GLU A 137 7.36 11.00 2.49
CA GLU A 137 7.76 10.51 1.16
C GLU A 137 6.63 10.66 0.14
N ILE A 138 5.37 10.39 0.55
CA ILE A 138 4.18 10.59 -0.30
C ILE A 138 4.00 12.07 -0.63
N GLN A 139 4.08 12.95 0.35
CA GLN A 139 3.95 14.40 0.12
C GLN A 139 5.07 14.92 -0.80
N SER A 140 6.30 14.45 -0.58
CA SER A 140 7.45 14.80 -1.42
C SER A 140 7.28 14.29 -2.85
N ALA A 141 6.82 13.05 -3.02
CA ALA A 141 6.51 12.46 -4.31
C ALA A 141 5.39 13.24 -5.02
N MET A 142 4.28 13.54 -4.33
CA MET A 142 3.16 14.32 -4.85
C MET A 142 3.59 15.72 -5.30
N LYS A 143 4.42 16.40 -4.51
CA LYS A 143 4.96 17.73 -4.88
C LYS A 143 5.81 17.65 -6.15
N ARG A 144 6.68 16.63 -6.26
CA ARG A 144 7.50 16.39 -7.45
C ARG A 144 6.64 16.08 -8.68
N LEU A 145 5.68 15.16 -8.56
CA LEU A 145 4.79 14.75 -9.65
C LEU A 145 3.93 15.92 -10.15
N ARG A 146 3.36 16.73 -9.24
CA ARG A 146 2.63 17.96 -9.61
C ARG A 146 3.51 18.97 -10.36
N GLY A 147 4.76 19.13 -9.92
CA GLY A 147 5.73 19.98 -10.62
C GLY A 147 6.01 19.50 -12.05
N LEU A 148 6.19 18.20 -12.25
CA LEU A 148 6.42 17.58 -13.57
C LEU A 148 5.19 17.72 -14.48
N ILE A 149 3.99 17.46 -13.96
CA ILE A 149 2.73 17.63 -14.70
C ILE A 149 2.56 19.10 -15.12
N SER A 150 2.83 20.06 -14.23
CA SER A 150 2.71 21.48 -14.56
C SER A 150 3.74 21.96 -15.59
N ARG A 151 4.97 21.44 -15.54
CA ARG A 151 6.04 21.78 -16.49
C ARG A 151 5.75 21.21 -17.87
N ASN A 152 5.45 19.92 -17.94
CA ASN A 152 5.24 19.22 -19.21
C ASN A 152 3.86 19.53 -19.82
N GLY A 153 2.89 19.94 -19.00
CA GLY A 153 1.59 20.45 -19.49
C GLY A 153 1.68 21.83 -20.14
N LYS A 154 2.71 22.62 -19.85
CA LYS A 154 2.95 23.94 -20.47
C LYS A 154 3.68 23.87 -21.81
N GLU A 155 4.54 22.87 -22.00
CA GLU A 155 5.27 22.66 -23.27
C GLU A 155 4.35 22.13 -24.40
N SER A 156 3.11 21.77 -24.10
CA SER A 156 2.10 21.27 -25.06
C SER A 156 1.13 22.35 -25.56
N LYS A 157 1.39 23.63 -25.28
CA LYS A 157 0.64 24.78 -25.82
C LYS A 157 1.53 25.57 -26.76
#